data_AF-A0A128A566-F1
#
_entry.id   AF-A0A128A566-F1
#
_cell.length_a   1.000
_cell.length_b   1.000
_cell.length_c   1.000
_cell.angle_alpha   90.00
_cell.angle_beta   90.00
_cell.angle_gamma   90.00
#
_symmetry.space_group_name_H-M   'P 1'
#
loop_
_entity.id
_entity.type
_entity.pdbx_description
1 polymer ?
#
loop_
_entity_poly.entity_id
_entity_poly.type
_entity_poly.pdbx_seq_one_letter_code
_entity_poly.pdbx_strand_id
1 'polypeptide(L)'
;MNRIRRISTELMTAYKGKFDTDFAHNKQVLNEIAIVRSKGLKNEIAGYISSYLRRELEEREEKESEVVAQNESVDETEEIEEQILN
;
A
#
# COMPACT_ATOMS: atom_id res chain seq x y z
N MET A 1 -12.70 -0.38 18.74
CA MET A 1 -11.49 -0.61 17.92
C MET A 1 -11.37 -2.10 17.61
N ASN A 2 -11.23 -2.50 16.34
CA ASN A 2 -11.06 -3.92 15.97
C ASN A 2 -9.63 -4.38 16.32
N ARG A 3 -9.50 -5.44 17.14
CA ARG A 3 -8.20 -5.91 17.65
C ARG A 3 -7.26 -6.39 16.54
N ILE A 4 -7.80 -7.01 15.49
CA ILE A 4 -7.02 -7.50 14.34
C ILE A 4 -6.36 -6.31 13.64
N ARG A 5 -7.15 -5.28 13.34
CA ARG A 5 -6.64 -4.07 12.68
C ARG A 5 -5.50 -3.44 13.47
N ARG A 6 -5.68 -3.31 14.79
CA ARG A 6 -4.64 -2.75 15.67
C ARG A 6 -3.34 -3.57 15.63
N ILE A 7 -3.44 -4.89 15.83
CA ILE A 7 -2.27 -5.79 15.81
C ILE A 7 -1.59 -5.77 14.44
N SER A 8 -2.37 -5.84 13.36
CA SER A 8 -1.83 -5.78 12.01
C SER A 8 -1.10 -4.46 11.74
N THR A 9 -1.65 -3.32 12.16
CA THR A 9 -0.98 -2.02 12.01
C THR A 9 0.30 -1.94 12.84
N GLU A 10 0.31 -2.47 14.07
CA GLU A 10 1.51 -2.55 14.91
C GLU A 10 2.59 -3.41 14.22
N LEU A 11 2.22 -4.57 13.66
CA LEU A 11 3.15 -5.45 12.95
C LEU A 11 3.72 -4.80 11.68
N MET A 12 2.87 -4.18 10.85
CA MET A 12 3.33 -3.48 9.65
C MET A 12 4.26 -2.31 9.99
N THR A 13 4.01 -1.62 11.11
CA THR A 13 4.86 -0.50 11.57
C THR A 13 6.20 -0.99 12.10
N ALA A 14 6.20 -2.09 12.86
CA ALA A 14 7.42 -2.67 13.45
C ALA A 14 8.31 -3.38 12.41
N TYR A 15 7.70 -4.00 11.40
CA TYR A 15 8.38 -4.81 10.38
C TYR A 15 8.10 -4.30 8.96
N LYS A 16 8.44 -3.02 8.73
CA LYS A 16 8.27 -2.39 7.41
C LYS A 16 9.05 -3.16 6.34
N GLY A 17 8.45 -3.36 5.18
CA GLY A 17 9.05 -4.05 4.03
C GLY A 17 9.16 -5.57 4.16
N LYS A 18 8.65 -6.18 5.24
CA LYS A 18 8.55 -7.64 5.38
C LYS A 18 7.24 -8.20 4.86
N PHE A 19 6.20 -7.38 4.78
CA PHE A 19 4.88 -7.78 4.30
C PHE A 19 4.67 -7.30 2.87
N ASP A 20 3.87 -8.07 2.13
CA ASP A 20 3.51 -7.79 0.75
C ASP A 20 2.03 -8.09 0.50
N THR A 21 1.54 -7.91 -0.72
CA THR A 21 0.19 -8.25 -1.14
C THR A 21 -0.07 -9.76 -1.13
N ASP A 22 0.96 -10.60 -1.17
CA ASP A 22 0.84 -12.06 -1.14
C ASP A 22 0.47 -12.63 0.24
N PHE A 23 -0.62 -13.39 0.28
CA PHE A 23 -1.16 -13.95 1.52
C PHE A 23 -0.30 -15.09 2.10
N ALA A 24 0.32 -15.92 1.24
CA ALA A 24 1.11 -17.05 1.70
C ALA A 24 2.42 -16.57 2.33
N HIS A 25 3.08 -15.60 1.69
CA HIS A 25 4.25 -14.91 2.20
C HIS A 25 3.97 -14.25 3.55
N ASN A 26 2.89 -13.49 3.67
CA ASN A 26 2.51 -12.86 4.93
C ASN A 26 2.31 -13.87 6.07
N LYS A 27 1.77 -15.05 5.78
CA LYS A 27 1.65 -16.12 6.78
C LYS A 27 3.00 -16.70 7.20
N GLN A 28 3.94 -16.82 6.28
CA GLN A 28 5.30 -17.27 6.60
C GLN A 28 6.00 -16.24 7.49
N VAL A 29 5.96 -14.96 7.11
CA VAL A 29 6.48 -13.85 7.89
C VAL A 29 5.88 -13.82 9.29
N LEU A 30 4.56 -13.99 9.42
CA LEU A 30 3.90 -14.07 10.74
C LEU A 30 4.40 -15.24 11.60
N ASN A 31 4.82 -16.36 11.02
CA ASN A 31 5.40 -17.48 11.77
C ASN A 31 6.80 -17.15 12.30
N GLU A 32 7.56 -16.35 11.57
CA GLU A 32 8.92 -15.97 11.91
C GLU A 32 8.95 -14.91 13.01
N ILE A 33 8.05 -13.93 12.94
CA ILE A 33 8.09 -12.75 13.81
C ILE A 33 7.15 -12.84 15.02
N ALA A 34 6.16 -13.75 15.01
CA ALA A 34 5.14 -13.81 16.05
C ALA A 34 4.65 -15.23 16.37
N ILE A 35 4.49 -15.53 17.66
CA ILE A 35 3.90 -16.81 18.10
C ILE A 35 2.37 -16.70 18.11
N VAL A 36 1.76 -16.85 16.95
CA VAL A 36 0.28 -16.87 16.82
C VAL A 36 -0.24 -18.30 16.95
N ARG A 37 -0.87 -18.59 18.10
CA ARG A 37 -1.37 -19.93 18.46
C ARG A 37 -2.57 -20.37 17.64
N SER A 38 -3.49 -19.44 17.35
CA SER A 38 -4.72 -19.76 16.59
C SER A 38 -4.50 -19.60 15.09
N LYS A 39 -4.87 -20.64 14.33
CA LYS A 39 -4.87 -20.62 12.85
C LYS A 39 -5.81 -19.54 12.30
N GLY A 40 -7.00 -19.40 12.89
CA GLY A 40 -7.99 -18.41 12.46
C GLY A 40 -7.47 -16.99 12.64
N LEU A 41 -6.91 -16.69 13.82
CA LEU A 41 -6.31 -15.39 14.12
C LEU A 41 -5.18 -15.04 13.16
N LYS A 42 -4.31 -16.02 12.86
CA LYS A 42 -3.21 -15.84 11.91
C LYS A 42 -3.73 -15.51 10.51
N ASN A 43 -4.76 -16.21 10.05
CA ASN A 43 -5.38 -15.98 8.75
C ASN A 43 -6.05 -14.61 8.69
N GLU A 44 -6.74 -14.18 9.76
CA GLU A 44 -7.37 -12.86 9.82
C GLU A 44 -6.33 -11.73 9.76
N ILE A 45 -5.23 -11.86 10.50
CA ILE A 45 -4.13 -10.88 10.49
C ILE A 45 -3.49 -10.82 9.10
N ALA A 46 -3.12 -11.96 8.51
CA ALA A 46 -2.51 -12.03 7.19
C ALA A 46 -3.46 -11.47 6.11
N GLY A 47 -4.75 -11.83 6.17
CA GLY A 47 -5.76 -11.36 5.21
C GLY A 47 -6.01 -9.86 5.32
N TYR A 48 -5.97 -9.31 6.54
CA TYR A 48 -6.06 -7.87 6.73
C TYR A 48 -4.85 -7.14 6.15
N ILE A 49 -3.63 -7.63 6.41
CA ILE A 49 -2.39 -7.03 5.88
C ILE A 49 -2.39 -7.03 4.35
N SER A 50 -2.67 -8.17 3.70
CA SER A 50 -2.73 -8.26 2.24
C SER A 50 -3.77 -7.30 1.64
N SER A 51 -4.96 -7.23 2.24
CA SER A 51 -6.02 -6.33 1.74
C SER A 51 -5.69 -4.86 1.95
N TYR A 52 -5.00 -4.53 3.05
CA TYR A 52 -4.55 -3.17 3.33
C TYR A 52 -3.49 -2.73 2.32
N LEU A 53 -2.48 -3.56 2.06
CA LEU A 53 -1.38 -3.25 1.13
C LEU A 53 -1.86 -3.15 -0.32
N ARG A 54 -2.80 -3.99 -0.75
CA ARG A 54 -3.41 -3.86 -2.09
C ARG A 54 -4.10 -2.52 -2.27
N ARG A 55 -4.93 -2.13 -1.28
CA ARG A 55 -5.61 -0.83 -1.33
C ARG A 55 -4.62 0.33 -1.29
N GLU A 56 -3.56 0.23 -0.50
CA GLU A 56 -2.52 1.26 -0.45
C GLU A 56 -1.77 1.39 -1.79
N LEU A 57 -1.54 0.27 -2.49
CA LEU A 57 -0.93 0.26 -3.81
C LEU A 57 -1.86 0.90 -4.86
N GLU A 58 -3.13 0.49 -4.89
CA GLU A 58 -4.16 1.08 -5.77
C GLU A 58 -4.28 2.61 -5.54
N GLU A 59 -4.40 3.04 -4.28
CA GLU A 59 -4.44 4.48 -3.93
C GLU A 59 -3.16 5.23 -4.32
N ARG A 60 -2.00 4.56 -4.39
CA ARG A 60 -0.74 5.16 -4.82
C ARG A 60 -0.67 5.27 -6.33
N GLU A 61 -1.06 4.21 -7.05
CA GLU A 61 -1.11 4.19 -8.51
C GLU A 61 -2.11 5.23 -9.04
N GLU A 62 -3.27 5.37 -8.41
CA GLU A 62 -4.26 6.41 -8.74
C GLU A 62 -3.65 7.81 -8.60
N LYS A 63 -3.02 8.11 -7.44
CA LYS A 63 -2.38 9.41 -7.21
C LYS A 63 -1.21 9.66 -8.16
N GLU A 64 -0.42 8.64 -8.46
CA GLU A 64 0.69 8.76 -9.41
C GLU A 64 0.18 9.05 -10.82
N SER A 65 -0.91 8.40 -11.25
CA SER A 65 -1.56 8.69 -12.53
C SER A 65 -2.16 10.09 -12.62
N GLU A 66 -2.76 10.59 -11.52
CA GLU A 66 -3.28 11.96 -11.44
C GLU A 66 -2.16 13.01 -11.49
N VAL A 67 -1.03 12.77 -10.81
CA VAL A 67 0.13 13.69 -10.81
C VAL A 67 0.81 13.72 -12.18
N VAL A 68 0.94 12.59 -12.87
CA VAL A 68 1.49 12.54 -14.23
C VAL A 68 0.60 13.32 -15.21
N ALA A 69 -0.72 13.11 -15.17
CA ALA A 69 -1.65 13.82 -16.05
C ALA A 69 -1.67 15.34 -15.79
N GLN A 70 -1.53 15.78 -14.54
CA GLN A 70 -1.44 17.20 -14.21
C GLN A 70 -0.15 17.84 -14.71
N ASN A 71 1.00 17.17 -14.56
CA ASN A 71 2.27 17.68 -15.06
C ASN A 71 2.29 17.77 -16.60
N GLU A 72 1.76 16.77 -17.31
CA GLU A 72 1.65 16.81 -18.78
C GLU A 72 0.78 17.99 -19.24
N SER A 73 -0.34 18.26 -18.57
CA SER A 73 -1.20 19.40 -18.91
C SER A 73 -0.56 20.77 -18.66
N VAL A 74 0.33 20.87 -17.68
CA VAL A 74 1.07 22.12 -17.38
C VAL A 74 2.13 22.37 -18.43
N ASP A 75 2.89 21.34 -18.82
CA ASP A 75 3.93 21.39 -19.86
C ASP A 75 3.31 21.81 -21.22
N GLU A 76 2.16 21.21 -21.59
CA GLU A 76 1.42 21.60 -22.80
C GLU A 76 0.95 23.07 -22.77
N THR A 77 0.52 23.57 -21.60
CA THR A 77 0.11 24.99 -21.49
C THR A 77 1.29 25.95 -21.56
N GLU A 78 2.43 25.61 -20.97
CA GLU A 78 3.65 26.44 -21.01
C GLU A 78 4.23 26.51 -22.43
N GLU A 79 4.26 25.40 -23.17
CA GLU A 79 4.71 25.36 -24.57
C GLU A 79 3.80 26.20 -25.50
N ILE A 80 2.49 26.17 -25.29
CA ILE A 80 1.54 26.97 -26.08
C ILE A 80 1.71 28.47 -25.77
N GLU A 81 1.93 28.85 -24.51
CA GLU A 81 2.16 30.24 -24.13
C GLU A 81 3.47 30.80 -24.71
N GLU A 82 4.57 30.03 -24.68
CA GLU A 82 5.83 30.45 -25.30
C GLU A 82 5.73 30.62 -26.82
N GLN A 83 4.96 29.78 -27.51
CA GLN A 83 4.74 29.89 -28.97
C GLN A 83 3.92 31.12 -29.37
N ILE A 84 3.03 31.62 -28.50
CA ILE A 84 2.20 32.80 -28.79
C ILE A 84 3.00 34.11 -28.59
N LEU A 85 4.07 34.07 -27.78
CA LEU A 85 4.86 35.26 -27.43
C LEU A 85 6.01 35.61 -28.40
N ASN A 86 6.35 34.70 -29.34
CA ASN A 86 7.39 34.86 -30.37
C ASN A 86 6.83 35.23 -31.74
#